data_AF-A0A4Q5R7T7-F1
#
_entry.id   AF-A0A4Q5R7T7-F1
#
_cell.length_a   1.000
_cell.length_b   1.000
_cell.length_c   1.000
_cell.angle_alpha   90.00
_cell.angle_beta   90.00
_cell.angle_gamma   90.00
#
_symmetry.space_group_name_H-M   'P 1'
#
loop_
_entity.id
_entity.type
_entity.pdbx_description
1 polymer ?
#
loop_
_entity_poly.entity_id
_entity_poly.type
_entity_poly.pdbx_seq_one_letter_code
_entity_poly.pdbx_strand_id
1 'polypeptide(L)'
;MPLPPRPVTATLDRVTIPSDMRNFSPEQLRAVADELRAEMATGGADGVERLGAALGVVELTVALHAVFDTPSDRLIWDVGHQTYPHKILTGRRDRIRTLRQPGGLSGFTRRSESEYDPFGAAHSSTSISAGLGMAVAHD
;
A
#
# COMPACT_ATOMS: atom_id res chain seq x y z
N MET A 1 4.17 24.38 -8.45
CA MET A 1 5.53 23.80 -8.39
C MET A 1 5.49 22.42 -9.02
N PRO A 2 6.35 22.10 -10.01
CA PRO A 2 6.42 20.75 -10.56
C PRO A 2 6.82 19.75 -9.47
N LEU A 3 6.31 18.51 -9.55
CA LEU A 3 6.70 17.45 -8.62
C LEU A 3 8.18 17.11 -8.78
N PRO A 4 8.87 16.70 -7.70
CA PRO A 4 10.24 16.21 -7.81
C PRO A 4 10.31 14.98 -8.74
N PRO A 5 11.46 14.77 -9.41
CA PRO A 5 11.69 13.56 -10.19
C PRO A 5 11.55 12.32 -9.31
N ARG A 6 11.16 11.18 -9.90
CA ARG A 6 11.11 9.91 -9.18
C ARG A 6 12.53 9.50 -8.76
N PRO A 7 12.70 8.87 -7.59
CA PRO A 7 13.98 8.31 -7.19
C PRO A 7 14.34 7.12 -8.08
N VAL A 8 15.62 6.74 -8.07
CA VAL A 8 16.06 5.48 -8.68
C VAL A 8 15.71 4.36 -7.71
N THR A 9 15.02 3.33 -8.20
CA THR A 9 14.41 2.28 -7.37
C THR A 9 14.56 0.91 -8.01
N ALA A 10 15.80 0.47 -8.22
CA ALA A 10 16.11 -0.74 -8.97
C ALA A 10 15.45 -2.01 -8.41
N THR A 11 15.20 -2.08 -7.10
CA THR A 11 14.59 -3.25 -6.46
C THR A 11 13.07 -3.18 -6.52
N LEU A 12 12.48 -2.03 -6.19
CA LEU A 12 11.03 -1.78 -6.25
C LEU A 12 10.51 -1.78 -7.70
N ASP A 13 11.34 -1.45 -8.69
CA ASP A 13 11.00 -1.56 -10.11
C ASP A 13 10.73 -3.02 -10.54
N ARG A 14 11.21 -3.99 -9.75
CA ARG A 14 10.94 -5.42 -9.96
C ARG A 14 9.63 -5.88 -9.32
N VAL A 15 8.90 -4.99 -8.62
CA VAL A 15 7.68 -5.30 -7.90
C VAL A 15 6.50 -4.56 -8.53
N THR A 16 5.71 -5.29 -9.31
CA THR A 16 4.41 -4.80 -9.82
C THR A 16 3.29 -5.24 -8.89
N ILE A 17 3.36 -6.48 -8.38
CA ILE A 17 2.38 -7.08 -7.47
C ILE A 17 3.07 -7.86 -6.34
N PRO A 18 2.37 -8.18 -5.24
CA PRO A 18 2.96 -8.84 -4.08
C PRO A 18 3.70 -10.15 -4.38
N SER A 19 3.22 -10.94 -5.35
CA SER A 19 3.84 -12.22 -5.72
C SER A 19 5.27 -12.08 -6.23
N ASP A 20 5.65 -10.90 -6.74
CA ASP A 20 7.01 -10.64 -7.24
C ASP A 20 8.04 -10.65 -6.11
N MET A 21 7.61 -10.42 -4.86
CA MET A 21 8.47 -10.36 -3.68
C MET A 21 8.67 -11.72 -2.98
N ARG A 22 7.92 -12.78 -3.34
CA ARG A 22 7.93 -14.06 -2.60
C ARG A 22 9.30 -14.71 -2.49
N ASN A 23 10.14 -14.53 -3.50
CA ASN A 23 11.49 -15.11 -3.56
C ASN A 23 12.60 -14.10 -3.23
N PHE A 24 12.24 -12.94 -2.67
CA PHE A 24 13.23 -11.93 -2.30
C PHE A 24 13.93 -12.35 -1.02
N SER A 25 15.24 -12.12 -0.95
CA SER A 25 15.99 -12.26 0.30
C SER A 25 15.57 -11.16 1.30
N PRO A 26 15.86 -11.33 2.60
CA PRO A 26 15.62 -10.28 3.60
C PRO A 26 16.28 -8.94 3.25
N GLU A 27 17.47 -8.95 2.62
CA GLU A 27 18.18 -7.77 2.15
C GLU A 27 17.45 -7.10 0.98
N GLN A 28 16.89 -7.89 0.06
CA GLN A 28 16.08 -7.37 -1.05
C GLN A 28 14.77 -6.77 -0.54
N LEU A 29 14.11 -7.39 0.45
CA LEU A 29 12.92 -6.82 1.08
C LEU A 29 13.22 -5.50 1.80
N ARG A 30 14.39 -5.40 2.45
CA ARG A 30 14.85 -4.14 3.05
C ARG A 30 15.08 -3.07 1.98
N ALA A 31 15.71 -3.43 0.86
CA ALA A 31 15.89 -2.52 -0.27
C ALA A 31 14.55 -2.04 -0.86
N VAL A 32 13.56 -2.94 -1.00
CA VAL A 32 12.18 -2.56 -1.39
C VAL A 32 11.62 -1.52 -0.42
N ALA A 33 11.76 -1.74 0.88
CA ALA A 33 11.25 -0.83 1.90
C ALA A 33 11.92 0.56 1.83
N ASP A 34 13.24 0.62 1.67
CA ASP A 34 14.00 1.87 1.55
C ASP A 34 13.61 2.66 0.28
N GLU A 35 13.53 1.96 -0.86
CA GLU A 35 13.12 2.55 -2.14
C GLU A 35 11.64 2.99 -2.12
N LEU A 36 10.77 2.25 -1.43
CA LEU A 36 9.36 2.60 -1.26
C LEU A 36 9.18 3.87 -0.44
N ARG A 37 9.98 4.07 0.63
CA ARG A 37 10.00 5.35 1.37
C ARG A 37 10.42 6.50 0.47
N ALA A 38 11.47 6.30 -0.32
CA ALA A 38 11.95 7.33 -1.24
C ALA A 38 10.86 7.69 -2.28
N GLU A 39 10.20 6.69 -2.88
CA GLU A 39 9.12 6.89 -3.84
C GLU A 39 8.01 7.77 -3.24
N MET A 40 7.54 7.43 -2.04
CA MET A 40 6.48 8.18 -1.35
C MET A 40 6.91 9.60 -0.97
N ALA A 41 8.17 9.82 -0.62
CA ALA A 41 8.71 11.15 -0.34
C ALA A 41 8.69 12.07 -1.58
N THR A 42 8.64 11.51 -2.79
CA THR A 42 8.50 12.29 -4.05
C THR A 42 7.05 12.47 -4.52
N GLY A 43 6.08 11.83 -3.86
CA GLY A 43 4.65 12.00 -4.10
C GLY A 43 4.17 13.37 -3.61
N GLY A 44 3.50 14.14 -4.48
CA GLY A 44 3.18 15.55 -4.22
C GLY A 44 2.28 15.85 -3.02
N ALA A 45 2.54 17.04 -2.45
CA ALA A 45 1.71 18.01 -1.70
C ALA A 45 0.63 17.58 -0.68
N ASP A 46 0.22 16.33 -0.57
CA ASP A 46 -0.80 15.91 0.38
C ASP A 46 -0.24 15.64 1.78
N GLY A 47 0.20 16.73 2.43
CA GLY A 47 0.33 16.87 3.88
C GLY A 47 1.31 15.94 4.57
N VAL A 48 2.42 16.52 5.05
CA VAL A 48 3.46 15.93 5.91
C VAL A 48 2.91 14.98 6.99
N GLU A 49 1.76 15.32 7.60
CA GLU A 49 1.10 14.50 8.62
C GLU A 49 0.69 13.10 8.14
N ARG A 50 0.12 13.00 6.94
CA ARG A 50 -0.39 11.73 6.38
C ARG A 50 0.71 10.89 5.74
N LEU A 51 1.71 11.57 5.20
CA LEU A 51 2.96 10.92 4.81
C LEU A 51 3.61 10.26 6.04
N GLY A 52 3.52 10.85 7.22
CA GLY A 52 3.98 10.25 8.48
C GLY A 52 3.33 8.89 8.79
N ALA A 53 1.99 8.80 8.68
CA ALA A 53 1.28 7.54 8.90
C ALA A 53 1.65 6.46 7.87
N ALA A 54 1.76 6.82 6.59
CA ALA A 54 2.17 5.90 5.53
C ALA A 54 3.62 5.45 5.66
N LEU A 55 4.54 6.36 6.01
CA LEU A 55 5.95 6.05 6.26
C LEU A 55 6.13 5.09 7.45
N GLY A 56 5.29 5.22 8.48
CA GLY A 56 5.35 4.37 9.68
C GLY A 56 4.97 2.90 9.46
N VAL A 57 4.35 2.55 8.33
CA VAL A 57 3.92 1.18 8.03
C VAL A 57 4.64 0.56 6.82
N VAL A 58 5.71 1.17 6.31
CA VAL A 58 6.40 0.67 5.11
C VAL A 58 6.93 -0.74 5.29
N GLU A 59 7.71 -0.98 6.34
CA GLU A 59 8.27 -2.31 6.65
C GLU A 59 7.17 -3.34 6.85
N LEU A 60 6.14 -2.96 7.63
CA LEU A 60 5.01 -3.83 7.91
C LEU A 60 4.30 -4.22 6.61
N THR A 61 4.08 -3.26 5.72
CA THR A 61 3.40 -3.49 4.44
C THR A 61 4.21 -4.41 3.53
N VAL A 62 5.54 -4.21 3.45
CA VAL A 62 6.44 -5.09 2.69
C VAL A 62 6.41 -6.50 3.28
N ALA A 63 6.55 -6.63 4.60
CA ALA A 63 6.55 -7.93 5.28
C ALA A 63 5.22 -8.68 5.09
N LEU A 64 4.08 -8.00 5.26
CA LEU A 64 2.76 -8.59 5.05
C LEU A 64 2.61 -9.12 3.62
N HIS A 65 2.99 -8.33 2.61
CA HIS A 65 2.87 -8.74 1.21
C HIS A 65 3.93 -9.75 0.75
N ALA A 66 5.07 -9.84 1.44
CA ALA A 66 6.07 -10.88 1.17
C ALA A 66 5.66 -12.24 1.77
N VAL A 67 4.91 -12.24 2.88
CA VAL A 67 4.54 -13.45 3.62
C VAL A 67 3.15 -13.98 3.23
N PHE A 68 2.14 -13.12 3.14
CA PHE A 68 0.77 -13.52 2.84
C PHE A 68 0.50 -13.55 1.33
N ASP A 69 -0.34 -14.49 0.90
CA ASP A 69 -0.77 -14.64 -0.49
C ASP A 69 -1.95 -13.72 -0.81
N THR A 70 -1.74 -12.40 -0.75
CA THR A 70 -2.77 -11.45 -1.19
C THR A 70 -2.91 -11.48 -2.72
N PRO A 71 -4.13 -11.45 -3.30
CA PRO A 71 -5.41 -11.12 -2.64
C PRO A 71 -6.23 -12.33 -2.15
N SER A 72 -5.68 -13.55 -2.24
CA SER A 72 -6.30 -14.77 -1.69
C SER A 72 -6.48 -14.61 -0.18
N ASP A 73 -5.39 -14.29 0.50
CA ASP A 73 -5.40 -13.82 1.88
C ASP A 73 -5.96 -12.39 1.94
N ARG A 74 -6.93 -12.18 2.82
CA ARG A 74 -7.60 -10.88 2.99
C ARG A 74 -6.82 -10.00 3.96
N LEU A 75 -6.08 -9.02 3.41
CA LEU A 75 -5.44 -7.98 4.21
C LEU A 75 -6.39 -6.78 4.39
N ILE A 76 -6.70 -6.43 5.65
CA ILE A 76 -7.57 -5.30 6.00
C ILE A 76 -6.78 -4.24 6.76
N TRP A 77 -6.90 -2.99 6.32
CA TRP A 77 -6.33 -1.83 6.99
C TRP A 77 -7.43 -1.00 7.66
N ASP A 78 -7.31 -0.75 8.97
CA ASP A 78 -8.23 0.16 9.67
C ASP A 78 -7.98 1.61 9.27
N VAL A 79 -9.06 2.39 9.08
CA VAL A 79 -9.08 3.75 8.51
C VAL A 79 -8.54 3.82 7.07
N GLY A 80 -7.38 3.27 6.76
CA GLY A 80 -6.82 3.16 5.41
C GLY A 80 -5.95 4.35 4.96
N HIS A 81 -5.76 5.39 5.77
CA HIS A 81 -4.94 6.56 5.40
C HIS A 81 -3.43 6.28 5.34
N GLN A 82 -2.99 5.20 5.98
CA GLN A 82 -1.63 4.68 5.99
C GLN A 82 -1.30 3.78 4.80
N THR A 83 -2.23 3.55 3.87
CA THR A 83 -2.14 2.46 2.87
C THR A 83 -1.44 2.83 1.57
N TYR A 84 -0.71 3.94 1.53
CA TYR A 84 0.02 4.34 0.33
C TYR A 84 1.09 3.31 -0.08
N PRO A 85 1.93 2.75 0.82
CA PRO A 85 2.84 1.67 0.44
C PRO A 85 2.07 0.45 -0.08
N HIS A 86 0.92 0.14 0.51
CA HIS A 86 0.08 -0.99 0.08
C HIS A 86 -0.40 -0.78 -1.36
N LYS A 87 -0.91 0.42 -1.69
CA LYS A 87 -1.32 0.76 -3.06
C LYS A 87 -0.17 0.65 -4.05
N ILE A 88 1.02 1.15 -3.69
CA ILE A 88 2.21 1.06 -4.55
C ILE A 88 2.56 -0.40 -4.86
N LEU A 89 2.63 -1.27 -3.84
CA LEU A 89 3.01 -2.69 -3.99
C LEU A 89 1.94 -3.59 -4.63
N THR A 90 0.77 -3.03 -4.94
CA THR A 90 -0.38 -3.77 -5.49
C THR A 90 -0.83 -3.18 -6.82
N GLY A 91 0.14 -2.88 -7.70
CA GLY A 91 -0.08 -2.48 -9.09
C GLY A 91 -0.48 -1.03 -9.31
N ARG A 92 -0.48 -0.17 -8.27
CA ARG A 92 -0.95 1.22 -8.39
C ARG A 92 0.15 2.27 -8.29
N ARG A 93 1.42 1.85 -8.37
CA ARG A 93 2.60 2.74 -8.31
C ARG A 93 2.54 3.90 -9.31
N ASP A 94 2.14 3.65 -10.56
CA ASP A 94 2.09 4.71 -11.58
C ASP A 94 1.06 5.79 -11.31
N ARG A 95 -0.02 5.41 -10.61
CA ARG A 95 -1.13 6.31 -10.27
C ARG A 95 -0.98 6.95 -8.91
N ILE A 96 0.05 6.62 -8.12
CA ILE A 96 0.17 7.08 -6.73
C ILE A 96 0.21 8.61 -6.60
N ARG A 97 0.72 9.31 -7.62
CA ARG A 97 0.76 10.78 -7.68
C ARG A 97 -0.62 11.43 -7.92
N THR A 98 -1.65 10.64 -8.25
CA THR A 98 -3.04 11.10 -8.44
C THR A 98 -3.88 10.94 -7.17
N LEU A 99 -3.28 10.46 -6.09
CA LEU A 99 -4.01 10.14 -4.87
C LEU A 99 -4.78 11.37 -4.34
N ARG A 100 -6.04 11.14 -3.93
CA ARG A 100 -7.04 12.13 -3.49
C ARG A 100 -7.41 13.22 -4.52
N GLN A 101 -6.90 13.14 -5.74
CA GLN A 101 -7.32 14.03 -6.81
C GLN A 101 -8.63 13.54 -7.45
N PRO A 102 -9.47 14.44 -7.99
CA PRO A 102 -10.62 14.04 -8.80
C PRO A 102 -10.21 13.08 -9.93
N GLY A 103 -10.86 11.93 -10.02
CA GLY A 103 -10.51 10.88 -11.00
C GLY A 103 -9.24 10.06 -10.68
N GLY A 104 -8.53 10.40 -9.61
CA GLY A 104 -7.33 9.71 -9.14
C GLY A 104 -7.62 8.58 -8.14
N LEU A 105 -6.57 8.12 -7.45
CA LEU A 105 -6.70 7.09 -6.42
C LEU A 105 -7.39 7.64 -5.17
N SER A 106 -8.18 6.80 -4.51
CA SER A 106 -8.68 7.07 -3.17
C SER A 106 -7.52 7.20 -2.18
N GLY A 107 -7.67 8.09 -1.21
CA GLY A 107 -6.74 8.20 -0.09
C GLY A 107 -6.91 7.13 1.00
N PHE A 108 -7.81 6.17 0.76
CA PHE A 108 -8.12 5.03 1.61
C PHE A 108 -8.24 3.76 0.75
N THR A 109 -8.28 2.58 1.35
CA THR A 109 -8.63 1.36 0.62
C THR A 109 -10.04 1.48 0.05
N ARG A 110 -10.24 1.00 -1.17
CA ARG A 110 -11.53 1.06 -1.86
C ARG A 110 -11.72 -0.19 -2.70
N ARG A 111 -12.75 -0.97 -2.37
CA ARG A 111 -13.08 -2.26 -3.03
C ARG A 111 -13.20 -2.16 -4.55
N SER A 112 -13.78 -1.07 -5.06
CA SER A 112 -13.93 -0.85 -6.50
C SER A 112 -12.64 -0.38 -7.19
N GLU A 113 -11.58 -0.08 -6.43
CA GLU A 113 -10.30 0.40 -6.95
C GLU A 113 -9.28 -0.74 -7.14
N SER A 114 -9.34 -1.79 -6.31
CA SER A 114 -8.40 -2.92 -6.38
C SER A 114 -8.95 -4.17 -5.68
N GLU A 115 -8.61 -5.34 -6.20
CA GLU A 115 -8.85 -6.63 -5.55
C GLU A 115 -8.08 -6.81 -4.23
N TYR A 116 -6.98 -6.05 -4.06
CA TYR A 116 -6.17 -6.02 -2.84
C TYR A 116 -6.79 -5.17 -1.72
N ASP A 117 -7.92 -4.49 -1.99
CA ASP A 117 -8.65 -3.66 -1.03
C ASP A 117 -9.98 -4.36 -0.64
N PRO A 118 -9.97 -5.51 0.07
CA PRO A 118 -11.18 -6.30 0.30
C PRO A 118 -12.23 -5.56 1.14
N PHE A 119 -11.80 -4.59 1.94
CA PHE A 119 -12.65 -3.72 2.74
C PHE A 119 -12.24 -2.25 2.55
N GLY A 120 -13.24 -1.39 2.33
CA GLY A 120 -13.04 0.06 2.32
C GLY A 120 -13.37 0.63 3.69
N ALA A 121 -12.40 1.22 4.36
CA ALA A 121 -12.58 1.94 5.61
C ALA A 121 -12.16 3.40 5.44
N ALA A 122 -12.82 4.29 6.16
CA ALA A 122 -12.42 5.70 6.34
C ALA A 122 -12.73 6.15 7.78
N HIS A 123 -13.76 5.55 8.40
CA HIS A 123 -13.95 5.57 9.85
C HIS A 123 -13.08 4.49 10.51
N SER A 124 -12.58 4.82 11.70
CA SER A 124 -11.75 3.92 12.52
C SER A 124 -12.58 2.81 13.17
N SER A 125 -11.87 1.80 13.67
CA SER A 125 -12.40 0.74 14.53
C SER A 125 -13.41 -0.18 13.84
N THR A 126 -13.32 -0.28 12.51
CA THR A 126 -14.21 -1.10 11.68
C THR A 126 -13.55 -2.38 11.16
N SER A 127 -12.21 -2.42 11.14
CA SER A 127 -11.42 -3.53 10.57
C SER A 127 -11.64 -4.87 11.26
N ILE A 128 -11.70 -4.91 12.60
CA ILE A 128 -11.82 -6.18 13.35
C ILE A 128 -13.18 -6.83 13.09
N SER A 129 -14.26 -6.06 13.15
CA SER A 129 -15.61 -6.56 12.85
C SER A 129 -15.74 -7.01 11.40
N ALA A 130 -15.14 -6.26 10.46
CA ALA A 130 -15.08 -6.66 9.06
C ALA A 130 -14.28 -7.95 8.86
N GLY A 131 -13.13 -8.06 9.51
CA GLY A 131 -12.27 -9.25 9.49
C GLY A 131 -12.98 -10.49 10.03
N LEU A 132 -13.70 -10.36 11.14
CA LEU A 132 -14.52 -11.44 11.68
C LEU A 132 -15.60 -11.89 10.67
N GLY A 133 -16.31 -10.94 10.06
CA GLY A 133 -17.31 -11.27 9.05
C GLY A 133 -16.72 -11.97 7.82
N MET A 134 -15.53 -11.56 7.38
CA MET A 134 -14.82 -12.20 6.27
C MET A 134 -14.29 -13.59 6.62
N ALA A 135 -13.82 -13.80 7.85
CA ALA A 135 -13.36 -15.11 8.32
C ALA A 135 -14.52 -16.10 8.39
N VAL A 136 -15.65 -15.70 9.00
CA VAL A 136 -16.85 -16.57 9.11
C VAL A 136 -17.44 -16.92 7.75
N ALA A 137 -17.34 -16.03 6.75
CA ALA A 137 -17.84 -16.30 5.40
C ALA A 137 -16.86 -17.11 4.53
N HIS A 138 -15.61 -17.27 4.97
CA HIS A 138 -14.60 -18.06 4.30
C HIS A 138 -14.66 -19.55 4.70
N ASP A 139 -15.15 -19.82 5.91
CA ASP A 139 -15.49 -21.17 6.41
C ASP A 139 -16.80 -21.70 5.80
#